data_AF-A0AAW1FMA4-F1
#
_entry.id   AF-A0AAW1FMA4-F1
#
_cell.length_a   1.000
_cell.length_b   1.000
_cell.length_c   1.000
_cell.angle_alpha   90.00
_cell.angle_beta   90.00
_cell.angle_gamma   90.00
#
_symmetry.space_group_name_H-M   'P 1'
#
loop_
_entity.id
_entity.type
_entity.pdbx_description
1 polymer ?
#
loop_
_entity_poly.entity_id
_entity_poly.type
_entity_poly.pdbx_seq_one_letter_code
_entity_poly.pdbx_strand_id
1 'polypeptide(L)' 'MMRLQGAMPTEFARQPHSLREVDRWKATEFRQFLLYTGSVVLRDILLDNFYEHFLSLTVVMSILLESDSQKRGIP' A
#
# COMPACT_ATOMS: atom_id res chain seq x y z
N MET A 1 8.13 -13.40 -12.49
CA MET A 1 7.50 -13.28 -11.15
C MET A 1 8.40 -12.41 -10.28
N MET A 2 8.07 -11.12 -10.13
CA MET A 2 8.89 -10.16 -9.38
C MET A 2 8.93 -10.56 -7.90
N ARG A 3 10.13 -10.79 -7.36
CA ARG A 3 10.35 -11.16 -5.96
C ARG A 3 10.65 -9.90 -5.16
N LEU A 4 9.71 -9.46 -4.34
CA LEU A 4 9.88 -8.35 -3.40
C LEU A 4 10.60 -8.79 -2.10
N GLN A 5 11.54 -9.74 -2.20
CA GLN A 5 12.30 -10.21 -1.04
C GLN A 5 13.59 -9.42 -0.91
N GLY A 6 13.66 -8.54 0.10
CA GLY A 6 14.87 -7.83 0.50
C GLY A 6 14.91 -6.32 0.20
N ALA A 7 13.90 -5.77 -0.48
CA ALA A 7 13.81 -4.34 -0.80
C ALA A 7 12.86 -3.55 0.12
N MET A 8 12.52 -4.12 1.28
CA MET A 8 11.67 -3.45 2.27
C MET A 8 12.57 -2.57 3.14
N PRO A 9 12.42 -1.23 3.15
CA PRO A 9 13.25 -0.39 3.99
C PRO A 9 13.00 -0.70 5.48
N THR A 10 14.03 -0.57 6.29
CA THR A 10 14.06 -0.90 7.74
C THR A 10 12.95 -0.23 8.55
N GLU A 11 12.35 0.85 8.04
CA GLU A 11 11.18 1.53 8.61
C GLU A 11 9.91 0.66 8.65
N PHE A 12 9.85 -0.41 7.86
CA PHE A 12 8.74 -1.33 7.92
C PHE A 12 9.08 -2.54 8.79
N ALA A 13 8.40 -2.64 9.94
CA ALA A 13 8.68 -3.63 10.97
C ALA A 13 8.49 -5.11 10.54
N ARG A 14 7.89 -5.38 9.37
CA ARG A 14 7.57 -6.74 8.90
C ARG A 14 7.68 -6.83 7.38
N GLN A 15 8.30 -7.91 6.87
CA GLN A 15 8.32 -8.26 5.45
C GLN A 15 6.89 -8.55 4.98
N PRO A 16 6.45 -8.08 3.79
CA PRO A 16 5.07 -8.30 3.38
C PRO A 16 4.91 -9.79 3.11
N HIS A 17 3.90 -10.40 3.75
CA HIS A 17 3.53 -11.77 3.42
C HIS A 17 3.24 -11.91 1.92
N SER A 18 3.38 -13.11 1.39
CA SER A 18 3.09 -13.35 -0.02
C SER A 18 1.71 -12.81 -0.37
N LEU A 19 1.55 -12.24 -1.57
CA LEU A 19 0.25 -11.79 -2.11
C LEU A 19 -0.80 -12.92 -2.13
N ARG A 20 -0.36 -14.18 -2.02
CA ARG A 20 -1.21 -15.36 -1.88
C ARG A 20 -1.94 -15.46 -0.54
N GLU A 21 -1.43 -14.79 0.50
CA GLU A 21 -2.01 -14.76 1.84
C GLU A 21 -2.61 -13.39 2.17
N VAL A 22 -3.13 -12.67 1.17
CA VAL A 22 -3.70 -11.32 1.38
C VAL A 22 -4.79 -11.30 2.46
N ASP A 23 -5.54 -12.39 2.60
CA ASP A 23 -6.56 -12.59 3.64
C ASP A 23 -5.99 -12.56 5.07
N ARG A 24 -4.71 -12.93 5.25
CA ARG A 24 -4.03 -12.96 6.54
C ARG A 24 -3.27 -11.67 6.86
N TRP A 25 -3.26 -10.71 5.96
CA TRP A 25 -2.52 -9.47 6.16
C TRP A 25 -3.13 -8.64 7.28
N LYS A 26 -2.28 -8.09 8.15
CA LYS A 26 -2.73 -7.10 9.14
C LYS A 26 -2.97 -5.75 8.48
N ALA A 27 -3.74 -4.89 9.15
CA ALA A 27 -4.07 -3.53 8.68
C ALA A 27 -2.82 -2.71 8.27
N THR A 28 -1.68 -2.91 8.94
CA THR A 28 -0.41 -2.24 8.63
C THR A 28 0.21 -2.71 7.30
N GLU A 29 0.07 -4.00 6.98
CA GLU A 29 0.56 -4.57 5.71
C GLU A 29 -0.33 -4.12 4.55
N PHE A 30 -1.65 -4.11 4.75
CA PHE A 30 -2.60 -3.55 3.79
C PHE A 30 -2.34 -2.08 3.50
N ARG A 31 -2.10 -1.26 4.53
CA ARG A 31 -1.75 0.16 4.34
C ARG A 31 -0.48 0.32 3.53
N GLN A 32 0.55 -0.46 3.83
CA GLN A 32 1.82 -0.39 3.10
C GLN A 32 1.67 -0.78 1.64
N PHE A 33 0.91 -1.86 1.38
CA PHE A 33 0.59 -2.28 0.04
C PHE A 33 -0.20 -1.20 -0.70
N LEU A 34 -1.26 -0.66 -0.11
CA LEU A 34 -2.11 0.32 -0.77
C LEU A 34 -1.36 1.62 -1.15
N LEU A 35 -0.42 2.06 -0.30
CA LEU A 35 0.29 3.32 -0.49
C LEU A 35 1.57 3.20 -1.34
N TYR A 36 2.31 2.10 -1.22
CA TYR A 36 3.66 2.01 -1.78
C TYR A 36 3.83 0.91 -2.82
N THR A 37 3.44 -0.32 -2.50
CA THR A 37 3.75 -1.49 -3.35
C THR A 37 2.66 -1.83 -4.36
N GLY A 38 1.42 -1.49 -4.05
CA GLY A 38 0.23 -1.87 -4.78
C GLY A 38 0.22 -1.27 -6.19
N SER A 39 0.53 0.01 -6.33
CA SER A 39 0.53 0.69 -7.64
C SER A 39 1.49 0.07 -8.66
N VAL A 40 2.58 -0.52 -8.17
CA VAL A 40 3.61 -1.20 -8.99
C VAL A 40 3.21 -2.64 -9.28
N VAL A 41 2.72 -3.36 -8.26
CA VAL A 41 2.33 -4.77 -8.36
C VAL A 41 1.05 -4.96 -9.17
N LEU A 42 0.05 -4.10 -8.97
CA LEU A 42 -1.27 -4.21 -9.63
C LEU A 42 -1.24 -3.78 -11.10
N ARG A 43 -0.23 -3.01 -11.53
CA ARG A 43 -0.14 -2.48 -12.91
C ARG A 43 -0.13 -3.56 -13.98
N ASP A 44 0.46 -4.72 -13.70
CA ASP A 44 0.57 -5.85 -14.64
C ASP A 44 -0.50 -6.93 -14.40
N ILE A 45 -1.33 -6.77 -13.35
CA ILE A 45 -2.27 -7.80 -12.88
C ILE A 45 -3.73 -7.39 -13.13
N LEU A 46 -4.06 -6.11 -12.99
CA LEU A 46 -5.43 -5.63 -13.16
C LEU A 46 -5.66 -5.01 -14.54
N LEU A 47 -6.91 -5.12 -15.00
CA LEU A 47 -7.41 -4.37 -16.15
C LEU A 47 -7.42 -2.88 -15.85
N ASP A 48 -7.20 -2.06 -16.88
CA ASP A 48 -7.01 -0.62 -16.81
C ASP A 48 -8.09 0.09 -15.95
N ASN A 49 -9.37 -0.25 -16.19
CA ASN A 49 -10.51 0.30 -15.44
C ASN A 49 -10.40 0.09 -13.91
N PHE A 50 -9.96 -1.09 -13.48
CA PHE A 50 -9.82 -1.38 -12.04
C PHE A 50 -8.53 -0.79 -11.48
N TYR A 51 -7.50 -0.65 -12.30
CA TYR A 51 -6.26 0.02 -11.91
C TYR A 51 -6.50 1.52 -11.65
N GLU A 52 -7.30 2.20 -12.48
CA GLU A 52 -7.69 3.59 -12.26
C GLU A 52 -8.45 3.77 -10.93
N HIS A 53 -9.42 2.88 -10.63
CA HIS A 53 -10.11 2.90 -9.34
C HIS A 53 -9.17 2.66 -8.16
N PHE A 54 -8.22 1.74 -8.30
CA PHE A 54 -7.21 1.49 -7.28
C PHE A 54 -6.30 2.71 -7.05
N LEU A 55 -5.82 3.35 -8.13
CA LEU A 55 -5.04 4.58 -8.03
C LEU A 55 -5.83 5.70 -7.36
N SER A 56 -7.11 5.88 -7.72
CA SER A 56 -7.99 6.84 -7.07
C SER A 56 -8.10 6.60 -5.56
N LEU A 57 -8.23 5.33 -5.14
CA LEU A 57 -8.27 4.97 -3.73
C LEU A 57 -6.94 5.29 -3.02
N THR A 58 -5.81 4.96 -3.64
CA THR A 58 -4.47 5.28 -3.10
C THR A 58 -4.28 6.78 -2.91
N VAL A 59 -4.72 7.60 -3.87
CA VAL A 59 -4.65 9.07 -3.79
C VAL A 59 -5.54 9.60 -2.66
N VAL A 60 -6.79 9.16 -2.59
CA VAL A 60 -7.72 9.57 -1.52
C VAL A 60 -7.17 9.21 -0.13
N MET A 61 -6.62 8.00 0.02
CA MET A 61 -6.00 7.57 1.28
C MET A 61 -4.76 8.39 1.64
N SER A 62 -3.93 8.74 0.66
CA SER A 62 -2.76 9.61 0.88
C SER A 62 -3.19 10.99 1.40
N ILE A 63 -4.18 11.61 0.75
CA ILE A 63 -4.73 12.91 1.15
C ILE A 63 -5.35 12.83 2.56
N LEU A 64 -6.09 11.77 2.85
CA LEU A 64 -6.71 11.56 4.16
C LEU A 64 -5.64 11.46 5.26
N LEU A 65 -4.55 10.73 5.01
CA LEU A 65 -3.44 10.58 5.96
C LEU A 65 -2.68 11.90 6.18
N GLU A 66 -2.50 12.71 5.14
CA GLU A 66 -1.94 14.05 5.30
C GLU A 66 -2.86 14.97 6.11
N SER A 67 -4.17 14.90 5.87
CA SER A 67 -5.16 15.68 6.63
C SER A 67 -5.24 15.30 8.11
N ASP A 68 -5.04 14.01 8.44
CA ASP A 68 -4.96 13.54 9.82
C ASP A 68 -3.67 14.02 10.51
N SER A 69 -2.55 14.02 9.77
CA SER A 69 -1.27 14.52 10.26
C SER A 69 -1.31 16.02 10.59
N GLN A 70 -2.06 16.81 9.81
CA GLN A 70 -2.30 18.24 10.11
C GLN A 70 -3.22 18.45 11.32
N LYS A 71 -4.14 17.52 11.62
CA LYS A 71 -4.99 17.57 12.82
C LYS A 71 -4.26 17.09 14.08
N ARG A 72 -3.28 16.21 13.93
CA ARG A 72 -2.32 15.80 14.97
C ARG A 72 -1.10 16.74 15.03
N GLY A 73 -1.31 18.03 14.78
CA GLY A 73 -0.47 19.08 15.35
C GLY A 73 -0.52 18.97 16.87
N ILE A 74 0.29 18.07 17.41
CA ILE A 74 0.76 18.14 18.78
C ILE A 74 1.61 19.42 18.82
N PRO A 75 1.46 20.30 19.84
CA PRO A 75 2.28 21.51 19.96
C PRO A 75 3.79 21.21 19.94
#